data_AF-A0A920RJ25-F1
#
_entry.id   AF-A0A920RJ25-F1
#
_cell.length_a   1.000
_cell.length_b   1.000
_cell.length_c   1.000
_cell.angle_alpha   90.00
_cell.angle_beta   90.00
_cell.angle_gamma   90.00
#
_symmetry.space_group_name_H-M   'P 1'
#
loop_
_entity.id
_entity.type
_entity.pdbx_description
1 polymer ?
#
loop_
_entity_poly.entity_id
_entity_poly.type
_entity_poly.pdbx_seq_one_letter_code
_entity_poly.pdbx_strand_id
1 'polypeptide(L)'
;MTVSYFEWIKNLTHIRFGRMQRRQSENQFQALIHGIEAMTGKEFPQTQHDTVVSGATEIDLVRSGLEDTMRAAYHAISEVWNTDSRIPDLRTAAMLIAVDRVAHSYTSLGI
;
A
#
# COMPACT_ATOMS: atom_id res chain seq x y z
N MET A 1 3.13 14.50 2.68
CA MET A 1 4.27 14.10 1.81
C MET A 1 3.92 12.89 0.95
N THR A 2 3.59 11.73 1.51
CA THR A 2 3.33 10.48 0.73
C THR A 2 2.21 10.64 -0.32
N VAL A 3 1.08 11.23 0.05
CA VAL A 3 -0.03 11.49 -0.90
C VAL A 3 0.39 12.48 -1.99
N SER A 4 1.11 13.55 -1.63
CA SER A 4 1.65 14.52 -2.59
C SER A 4 2.65 13.90 -3.57
N TYR A 5 3.42 12.89 -3.12
CA TYR A 5 4.30 12.12 -4.00
C TYR A 5 3.51 11.25 -4.99
N PHE A 6 2.42 10.61 -4.55
CA PHE A 6 1.53 9.88 -5.45
C PHE A 6 0.85 10.80 -6.48
N GLU A 7 0.45 12.01 -6.07
CA GLU A 7 -0.06 13.03 -6.99
C GLU A 7 1.00 13.45 -8.02
N TRP A 8 2.24 13.65 -7.59
CA TRP A 8 3.35 13.96 -8.51
C TRP A 8 3.59 12.83 -9.53
N ILE A 9 3.62 11.57 -9.10
CA ILE A 9 3.75 10.42 -10.01
C ILE A 9 2.58 10.39 -11.02
N LYS A 10 1.35 10.62 -10.54
CA LYS A 10 0.17 10.67 -11.41
C LYS A 10 0.32 11.73 -12.51
N ASN A 11 0.78 12.92 -12.12
CA ASN A 11 0.96 14.03 -13.04
C ASN A 11 2.07 13.75 -14.07
N LEU A 12 3.14 13.06 -13.66
CA LEU A 12 4.22 12.67 -14.58
C LEU A 12 3.76 11.61 -15.59
N THR A 13 3.02 10.60 -15.13
CA THR A 13 2.59 9.47 -15.96
C THR A 13 1.37 9.78 -16.82
N HIS A 14 0.65 10.86 -16.55
CA HIS A 14 -0.61 11.24 -17.22
C HIS A 14 -1.68 10.12 -17.21
N ILE A 15 -1.58 9.16 -16.29
CA ILE A 15 -2.45 7.99 -16.18
C ILE A 15 -3.12 7.99 -14.80
N ARG A 16 -4.41 7.64 -14.76
CA ARG A 16 -5.10 7.39 -13.48
C ARG A 16 -4.74 6.00 -12.96
N PHE A 17 -4.34 5.93 -11.69
CA PHE A 17 -4.05 4.66 -11.02
C PHE A 17 -5.24 3.71 -11.10
N GLY A 18 -4.97 2.42 -11.36
CA GLY A 18 -5.98 1.37 -11.42
C GLY A 18 -6.88 1.37 -12.65
N ARG A 19 -6.86 2.41 -13.51
CA ARG A 19 -7.79 2.50 -14.66
C ARG A 19 -7.68 1.30 -15.60
N MET A 20 -6.46 0.87 -15.91
CA MET A 20 -6.22 -0.25 -16.83
C MET A 20 -6.56 -1.60 -16.19
N GLN A 21 -6.29 -1.74 -14.88
CA GLN A 21 -6.45 -3.00 -14.15
C GLN A 21 -7.89 -3.23 -13.66
N ARG A 22 -8.68 -2.17 -13.47
CA ARG A 22 -10.01 -2.24 -12.86
C ARG A 22 -10.93 -3.25 -13.55
N ARG A 23 -11.10 -3.16 -14.86
CA ARG A 23 -11.95 -4.10 -15.61
C ARG A 23 -11.41 -5.53 -15.61
N GLN A 24 -10.09 -5.68 -15.61
CA GLN A 24 -9.46 -7.00 -15.52
C GLN A 24 -9.76 -7.65 -14.16
N SER A 25 -9.63 -6.90 -13.07
CA SER A 25 -9.96 -7.37 -11.72
C SER A 25 -11.45 -7.68 -11.58
N GLU A 26 -12.33 -6.80 -12.09
CA GLU A 26 -13.80 -7.03 -12.12
C GLU A 26 -14.13 -8.37 -12.80
N ASN A 27 -13.55 -8.63 -13.98
CA ASN A 27 -13.76 -9.89 -14.71
C ASN A 27 -13.20 -11.11 -13.95
N GLN A 28 -12.05 -10.96 -13.29
CA GLN A 28 -11.44 -12.04 -12.52
C GLN A 28 -12.28 -12.40 -11.29
N PHE A 29 -12.79 -11.41 -10.56
CA PHE A 29 -13.67 -11.65 -9.41
C PHE A 29 -15.01 -12.26 -9.83
N GLN A 30 -15.58 -11.82 -10.96
CA GLN A 30 -16.77 -12.45 -11.54
C GLN A 30 -16.55 -13.94 -11.83
N ALA A 31 -15.44 -14.30 -12.47
CA ALA A 31 -15.11 -15.69 -12.75
C ALA A 31 -14.95 -16.53 -11.48
N LEU A 32 -14.35 -15.95 -10.42
CA LEU A 32 -14.21 -16.62 -9.12
C LEU A 32 -15.55 -16.84 -8.44
N ILE A 33 -16.43 -15.84 -8.44
CA ILE A 33 -17.78 -15.96 -7.86
C ILE A 33 -18.54 -17.08 -8.57
N HIS A 34 -18.57 -17.09 -9.90
CA HIS A 34 -19.20 -18.17 -10.66
C HIS A 34 -18.62 -19.55 -10.36
N GLY A 35 -17.29 -19.65 -10.18
CA GLY A 35 -16.65 -20.90 -9.77
C GLY A 35 -17.12 -21.38 -8.40
N ILE A 36 -17.24 -20.48 -7.43
CA ILE A 36 -17.71 -20.80 -6.06
C ILE A 36 -19.18 -21.21 -6.08
N GLU A 37 -20.03 -20.50 -6.82
CA GLU A 37 -21.45 -20.83 -6.97
C GLU A 37 -21.63 -22.21 -7.61
N ALA A 38 -20.85 -22.51 -8.66
CA ALA A 38 -20.87 -23.82 -9.32
C ALA A 38 -20.43 -24.96 -8.40
N MET A 39 -19.43 -24.73 -7.54
CA MET A 39 -18.95 -25.74 -6.59
C MET A 39 -19.89 -25.96 -5.40
N THR A 40 -20.54 -24.89 -4.92
CA THR A 40 -21.36 -24.93 -3.71
C THR A 40 -22.85 -25.15 -3.98
N GLY A 41 -23.30 -24.88 -5.21
CA GLY A 41 -24.71 -24.89 -5.60
C GLY A 41 -25.55 -23.79 -4.95
N LYS A 42 -24.91 -22.77 -4.36
CA LYS A 42 -25.57 -21.65 -3.68
C LYS A 42 -25.20 -20.35 -4.37
N GLU A 43 -26.18 -19.46 -4.51
CA GLU A 43 -25.97 -18.11 -5.04
C GLU A 43 -25.15 -17.26 -4.06
N PHE A 44 -24.24 -16.46 -4.61
CA PHE A 44 -23.46 -15.52 -3.82
C PHE A 44 -24.36 -14.37 -3.33
N PRO A 45 -24.27 -13.94 -2.06
CA PRO A 45 -25.12 -12.86 -1.55
C PRO A 45 -24.97 -11.56 -2.34
N GLN A 46 -26.06 -11.05 -2.92
CA GLN A 46 -26.05 -9.85 -3.76
C GLN A 46 -25.47 -8.62 -3.06
N THR A 47 -25.67 -8.50 -1.74
CA THR A 47 -25.13 -7.40 -0.92
C THR A 47 -23.60 -7.35 -0.91
N GLN A 48 -22.95 -8.50 -1.07
CA GLN A 48 -21.49 -8.63 -1.08
C GLN A 48 -20.95 -8.69 -2.51
N HIS A 49 -21.75 -9.17 -3.46
CA HIS A 49 -21.40 -9.33 -4.86
C HIS A 49 -20.84 -8.04 -5.46
N ASP A 50 -21.61 -6.94 -5.39
CA ASP A 50 -21.23 -5.69 -6.07
C ASP A 50 -19.97 -5.07 -5.44
N THR A 51 -19.77 -5.26 -4.14
CA THR A 51 -18.59 -4.78 -3.42
C THR A 51 -17.34 -5.56 -3.84
N VAL A 52 -17.42 -6.89 -3.92
CA VAL A 52 -16.30 -7.77 -4.29
C VAL A 52 -15.91 -7.60 -5.75
N VAL A 53 -16.91 -7.42 -6.62
CA VAL A 53 -16.70 -7.30 -8.05
C VAL A 53 -16.09 -5.95 -8.38
N SER A 54 -16.51 -4.87 -7.70
CA SER A 54 -16.00 -3.54 -8.01
C SER A 54 -14.48 -3.47 -7.86
N GLY A 55 -13.79 -3.14 -8.94
CA GLY A 55 -12.35 -2.97 -8.88
C GLY A 55 -11.97 -1.68 -8.13
N ALA A 56 -10.76 -1.66 -7.56
CA ALA A 56 -10.29 -0.55 -6.74
C ALA A 56 -10.35 0.80 -7.49
N THR A 57 -10.81 1.83 -6.79
CA THR A 57 -10.79 3.21 -7.30
C THR A 57 -9.43 3.87 -7.01
N GLU A 58 -9.16 5.02 -7.64
CA GLU A 58 -7.93 5.79 -7.40
C GLU A 58 -7.74 6.14 -5.92
N ILE A 59 -8.83 6.49 -5.22
CA ILE A 59 -8.77 6.80 -3.78
C ILE A 59 -8.46 5.57 -2.94
N ASP A 60 -8.96 4.39 -3.32
CA ASP A 60 -8.68 3.14 -2.60
C ASP A 60 -7.21 2.75 -2.75
N LEU A 61 -6.65 2.91 -3.96
CA LEU A 61 -5.25 2.67 -4.22
C LEU A 61 -4.33 3.64 -3.47
N VAL A 62 -4.68 4.93 -3.42
CA VAL A 62 -3.93 5.94 -2.67
C VAL A 62 -3.97 5.64 -1.17
N ARG A 63 -5.14 5.26 -0.63
CA ARG A 63 -5.28 4.88 0.79
C ARG A 63 -4.49 3.62 1.12
N SER A 64 -4.57 2.60 0.28
CA SER A 64 -3.81 1.36 0.43
C SER A 64 -2.29 1.62 0.41
N GLY A 65 -1.80 2.40 -0.57
CA GLY A 65 -0.38 2.75 -0.63
C GLY A 65 0.08 3.62 0.55
N LEU A 66 -0.78 4.50 1.06
CA LEU A 66 -0.50 5.28 2.26
C LEU A 66 -0.42 4.38 3.50
N GLU A 67 -1.38 3.46 3.66
CA GLU A 67 -1.40 2.52 4.78
C GLU A 67 -0.14 1.65 4.80
N ASP A 68 0.24 1.09 3.65
CA ASP A 68 1.44 0.26 3.51
C ASP A 68 2.70 1.05 3.90
N THR A 69 2.84 2.28 3.38
CA THR A 69 3.97 3.16 3.71
C THR A 69 4.02 3.47 5.21
N MET A 70 2.89 3.77 5.83
CA MET A 70 2.81 4.11 7.25
C MET A 70 3.10 2.90 8.14
N ARG A 71 2.59 1.72 7.76
CA ARG A 71 2.83 0.46 8.46
C ARG A 71 4.31 0.09 8.41
N ALA A 72 4.94 0.14 7.24
CA ALA A 72 6.35 -0.12 7.07
C ALA A 72 7.22 0.86 7.88
N ALA A 73 6.89 2.15 7.83
CA ALA A 73 7.61 3.16 8.62
C ALA A 73 7.49 2.92 10.12
N TYR A 74 6.29 2.61 10.62
CA TYR A 74 6.08 2.30 12.04
C TYR A 74 6.83 1.04 12.46
N HIS A 75 6.81 -0.03 11.67
CA HIS A 75 7.55 -1.26 11.98
C HIS A 75 9.05 -0.98 12.11
N ALA A 76 9.65 -0.25 11.17
CA ALA A 76 11.07 0.09 11.24
C ALA A 76 11.42 0.90 12.49
N ILE A 77 10.60 1.91 12.84
CA ILE A 77 10.81 2.73 14.04
C ILE A 77 10.65 1.87 15.32
N SER A 78 9.61 1.05 15.35
CA SER A 78 9.31 0.18 16.49
C SER A 78 10.39 -0.88 16.69
N GLU A 79 10.91 -1.47 15.62
CA GLU A 79 12.00 -2.44 15.68
C GLU A 79 13.27 -1.82 16.30
N VAL A 80 13.67 -0.65 15.82
CA VAL A 80 14.83 0.08 16.35
C VAL A 80 14.64 0.42 17.83
N TRP A 81 13.46 0.92 18.20
CA TRP A 81 13.15 1.26 19.60
C TRP A 81 13.14 0.04 20.53
N ASN A 82 12.63 -1.09 20.08
CA ASN A 82 12.57 -2.32 20.89
C ASN A 82 13.90 -3.10 20.93
N THR A 83 14.79 -2.88 19.97
CA THR A 83 16.07 -3.60 19.87
C THR A 83 17.21 -2.90 20.59
N ASP A 84 17.23 -1.56 20.59
CA ASP A 84 18.30 -0.78 21.22
C ASP A 84 17.81 -0.09 22.50
N SER A 85 18.20 -0.63 23.65
CA SER A 85 17.84 -0.12 24.98
C SER A 85 18.34 1.30 25.26
N ARG A 86 19.23 1.86 24.43
CA ARG A 86 19.71 3.25 24.55
C ARG A 86 18.72 4.25 23.97
N ILE A 87 17.77 3.80 23.16
CA ILE A 87 16.83 4.67 22.45
C ILE A 87 15.60 4.89 23.35
N PRO A 88 15.37 6.12 23.86
CA PRO A 88 14.36 6.34 24.89
C PRO A 88 12.94 6.40 24.34
N ASP A 89 12.76 6.78 23.07
CA ASP A 89 11.45 6.99 22.46
C ASP A 89 11.43 6.76 20.94
N LEU A 90 10.23 6.64 20.39
CA LEU A 90 9.98 6.47 18.95
C LEU A 90 10.48 7.66 18.12
N ARG A 91 10.54 8.87 18.69
CA ARG A 91 11.03 10.06 17.98
C ARG A 91 12.53 9.94 17.69
N THR A 92 13.30 9.50 18.68
CA THR A 92 14.74 9.28 18.58
C THR A 92 15.04 8.14 17.62
N ALA A 93 14.27 7.03 17.69
CA ALA A 93 14.36 5.94 16.72
C ALA A 93 14.11 6.43 15.28
N ALA A 94 13.06 7.23 15.07
CA ALA A 94 12.75 7.78 13.75
C ALA A 94 13.85 8.69 13.21
N MET A 95 14.44 9.53 14.06
CA MET A 95 15.55 10.41 13.68
C MET A 95 16.81 9.63 13.34
N LEU A 96 17.12 8.58 14.11
CA LEU A 96 18.24 7.68 13.85
C LEU A 96 18.10 7.02 12.48
N ILE A 97 16.93 6.46 12.17
CA ILE A 97 16.64 5.88 10.85
C ILE A 97 16.77 6.92 9.73
N ALA A 98 16.30 8.14 9.95
CA ALA A 98 16.38 9.20 8.95
C ALA A 98 17.83 9.59 8.64
N VAL A 99 18.66 9.80 9.67
CA VAL A 99 20.08 10.12 9.52
C VAL A 99 20.83 8.98 8.85
N ASP A 100 20.57 7.74 9.27
CA ASP A 100 21.20 6.55 8.71
C ASP A 100 20.90 6.38 7.22
N ARG A 101 19.64 6.58 6.79
CA ARG A 101 19.26 6.55 5.37
C ARG A 101 19.94 7.64 4.55
N VAL A 102 20.07 8.84 5.10
CA VAL A 102 20.80 9.93 4.43
C VAL A 102 22.28 9.56 4.32
N ALA A 103 22.92 9.14 5.42
CA ALA A 103 24.33 8.74 5.42
C ALA A 103 24.63 7.62 4.43
N HIS A 104 23.78 6.59 4.35
CA HIS A 104 23.89 5.53 3.36
C HIS A 104 23.78 6.05 1.91
N SER A 105 22.91 7.04 1.68
CA SER A 105 22.77 7.67 0.35
C SER A 105 24.04 8.41 -0.05
N TYR A 106 24.66 9.13 0.89
CA TYR A 106 25.95 9.80 0.69
C TYR A 106 27.08 8.79 0.44
N THR A 107 27.19 7.76 1.28
CA THR A 107 28.20 6.70 1.16
C THR A 107 28.10 5.98 -0.19
N SER A 108 26.88 5.73 -0.68
CA SER A 108 26.63 5.11 -1.98
C SER A 108 27.07 5.98 -3.17
N LEU A 109 27.16 7.30 -2.97
CA LEU A 109 27.67 8.27 -3.94
C LEU A 109 29.19 8.47 -3.83
N GLY A 110 29.85 7.83 -2.85
CA GLY A 110 31.30 7.91 -2.64
C GLY A 110 31.77 9.16 -1.89
N ILE A 111 30.86 9.82 -1.16
CA ILE A 111 31.11 10.98 -0.29
C ILE A 111 30.87 10.61 1.18
#